data_AF-A0A812Q607-F1
#
_entry.id   AF-A0A812Q607-F1
#
_cell.length_a   1.000
_cell.length_b   1.000
_cell.length_c   1.000
_cell.angle_alpha   90.00
_cell.angle_beta   90.00
_cell.angle_gamma   90.00
#
_symmetry.space_group_name_H-M   'P 1'
#
loop_
_entity.id
_entity.type
_entity.pdbx_description
1 polymer ?
#
loop_
_entity_poly.entity_id
_entity_poly.type
_entity_poly.pdbx_seq_one_letter_code
_entity_poly.pdbx_strand_id
1 'polypeptide(L)'
;MRPGFSRLRRMEQEKEEEPADGSQPLDTRCTRYMQEFCDILPLLPPQLPETPSQEEVSQEMLLMERVTKLKKQFGREVHQRAMELAKGAVPAETEEVFTLATGLRDRLVARKVLAADCQVVGPAETTAKASPALNTNAQPEEEVRIQQPSSQQGFLGCMAGLARKLCAQ
;
A
#
# COMPACT_ATOMS: atom_id res chain seq x y z
N MET A 1 -48.48 -0.06 25.09
CA MET A 1 -48.01 -0.61 23.80
C MET A 1 -47.39 0.51 22.99
N ARG A 2 -46.10 0.46 22.67
CA ARG A 2 -45.44 1.42 21.77
C ARG A 2 -45.43 0.84 20.36
N PRO A 3 -46.05 1.48 19.35
CA PRO A 3 -45.94 1.04 17.97
C PRO A 3 -44.48 1.18 17.51
N GLY A 4 -43.92 0.10 16.99
CA GLY A 4 -42.54 0.02 16.54
C GLY A 4 -42.26 0.93 15.34
N PHE A 5 -41.04 1.45 15.28
CA PHE A 5 -40.47 2.12 14.12
C PHE A 5 -40.33 1.10 12.97
N SER A 6 -41.40 0.97 12.20
CA SER A 6 -41.45 0.18 10.98
C SER A 6 -40.56 0.80 9.90
N ARG A 7 -39.36 0.23 9.76
CA ARG A 7 -38.65 -0.05 8.50
C ARG A 7 -39.06 0.81 7.29
N LEU A 8 -38.59 2.06 7.23
CA LEU A 8 -38.38 2.76 5.96
C LEU A 8 -36.94 2.50 5.51
N ARG A 9 -36.70 1.32 4.94
CA ARG A 9 -35.41 1.00 4.30
C ARG A 9 -35.70 0.21 3.02
N ARG A 10 -36.06 0.95 1.95
CA ARG A 10 -36.24 0.57 0.52
C ARG A 10 -37.15 1.66 -0.06
N MET A 11 -36.87 2.36 -1.16
CA MET A 11 -36.06 2.09 -2.33
C MET A 11 -35.53 3.42 -2.85
N GLU A 12 -34.23 3.61 -2.82
CA GLU A 12 -33.56 4.31 -3.92
C GLU A 12 -32.55 3.29 -4.45
N GLN A 13 -33.07 2.37 -5.27
CA GLN A 13 -32.25 1.82 -6.34
C GLN A 13 -32.00 3.02 -7.26
N GLU A 14 -31.03 3.86 -6.87
CA GLU A 14 -30.28 4.66 -7.81
C GLU A 14 -29.85 3.66 -8.87
N LYS A 15 -30.46 3.81 -10.05
CA LYS A 15 -29.99 3.27 -11.32
C LYS A 15 -28.49 3.13 -11.22
N GLU A 16 -28.00 1.89 -11.07
CA GLU A 16 -26.57 1.60 -11.14
C GLU A 16 -26.13 2.19 -12.47
N GLU A 17 -25.48 3.34 -12.41
CA GLU A 17 -24.76 3.85 -13.56
C GLU A 17 -23.72 2.77 -13.82
N GLU A 18 -23.97 1.98 -14.86
CA GLU A 18 -22.97 1.12 -15.47
C GLU A 18 -21.66 1.92 -15.46
N PRO A 19 -20.60 1.39 -14.83
CA PRO A 19 -19.35 2.12 -14.73
C PRO A 19 -19.00 2.54 -16.15
N ALA A 20 -18.82 3.85 -16.36
CA ALA A 20 -18.69 4.46 -17.69
C ALA A 20 -17.55 3.86 -18.54
N ASP A 21 -16.79 2.92 -17.98
CA ASP A 21 -15.60 2.32 -18.54
C ASP A 21 -15.51 0.79 -18.29
N GLY A 22 -16.65 0.10 -18.20
CA GLY A 22 -16.68 -1.37 -18.06
C GLY A 22 -15.97 -2.14 -19.18
N SER A 23 -15.62 -1.48 -20.30
CA SER A 23 -14.87 -2.04 -21.42
C SER A 23 -13.37 -2.17 -21.15
N GLN A 24 -12.82 -1.46 -20.17
CA GLN A 24 -11.39 -1.50 -19.86
C GLN A 24 -11.02 -2.62 -18.89
N PRO A 25 -9.78 -3.18 -19.01
CA PRO A 25 -9.25 -4.13 -18.05
C PRO A 25 -9.33 -3.62 -16.61
N LEU A 26 -9.55 -4.54 -15.66
CA LEU A 26 -9.70 -4.22 -14.24
C LEU A 26 -8.50 -3.45 -13.71
N ASP A 27 -7.28 -3.86 -14.05
CA ASP A 27 -6.06 -3.23 -13.53
C ASP A 27 -5.89 -1.80 -14.08
N THR A 28 -6.23 -1.53 -15.34
CA THR A 28 -6.22 -0.16 -15.90
C THR A 28 -7.22 0.76 -15.20
N ARG A 29 -8.41 0.25 -14.88
CA ARG A 29 -9.39 0.98 -14.07
C ARG A 29 -8.90 1.17 -12.64
N CYS A 30 -8.22 0.17 -12.07
CA CYS A 30 -7.68 0.23 -10.72
C CYS A 30 -6.59 1.29 -10.57
N THR A 31 -5.66 1.37 -11.54
CA THR A 31 -4.62 2.42 -11.56
C THR A 31 -5.23 3.82 -11.55
N ARG A 32 -6.18 4.10 -12.45
CA ARG A 32 -6.87 5.41 -12.49
C ARG A 32 -7.67 5.68 -11.22
N TYR A 33 -8.38 4.68 -10.71
CA TYR A 33 -9.09 4.79 -9.44
C TYR A 33 -8.15 5.17 -8.30
N MET A 34 -6.98 4.53 -8.18
CA MET A 34 -6.02 4.84 -7.12
C MET A 34 -5.42 6.24 -7.28
N GLN A 35 -5.15 6.68 -8.51
CA GLN A 35 -4.70 8.05 -8.81
C GLN A 35 -5.74 9.06 -8.29
N GLU A 36 -6.99 8.96 -8.77
CA GLU A 36 -8.07 9.88 -8.37
C GLU A 36 -8.35 9.82 -6.85
N PHE A 37 -8.28 8.64 -6.25
CA PHE A 37 -8.47 8.49 -4.80
C PHE A 37 -7.36 9.18 -4.01
N CYS A 38 -6.11 9.07 -4.47
CA CYS A 38 -4.96 9.74 -3.86
C CYS A 38 -5.00 11.27 -4.04
N ASP A 39 -5.64 11.76 -5.11
CA ASP A 39 -5.85 13.18 -5.34
C ASP A 39 -6.95 13.76 -4.46
N ILE A 40 -8.01 12.99 -4.18
CA ILE A 40 -9.09 13.41 -3.29
C ILE A 40 -8.61 13.45 -1.84
N LEU A 41 -7.93 12.40 -1.37
CA LEU A 41 -7.52 12.32 0.03
C LEU A 41 -6.12 12.90 0.24
N PRO A 42 -5.95 13.91 1.11
CA PRO A 42 -4.62 14.38 1.48
C PRO A 42 -3.85 13.29 2.21
N LEU A 43 -2.53 13.23 1.97
CA LEU A 43 -1.62 12.29 2.64
C LEU A 43 -1.69 12.44 4.17
N LEU A 44 -1.70 13.70 4.63
CA LEU A 44 -1.87 14.04 6.03
C LEU A 44 -3.27 14.62 6.23
N PRO A 45 -4.21 13.89 6.86
CA PRO A 45 -5.53 14.42 7.13
C PRO A 45 -5.44 15.59 8.13
N PRO A 46 -6.27 16.64 7.96
CA PRO A 46 -6.33 17.75 8.90
C PRO A 46 -6.68 17.21 10.29
N GLN A 47 -5.90 17.61 11.30
CA GLN A 47 -6.17 17.26 12.69
C GLN A 47 -7.21 18.25 13.22
N LEU A 48 -8.44 17.79 13.37
CA LEU A 48 -9.52 18.61 13.91
C LEU A 48 -9.36 18.78 15.42
N PRO A 49 -9.68 19.96 15.97
CA PRO A 49 -9.74 20.15 17.42
C PRO A 49 -10.84 19.29 18.03
N GLU A 50 -10.84 19.13 19.36
CA GLU A 50 -11.87 18.35 20.08
C GLU A 50 -13.30 18.83 19.78
N THR A 51 -13.46 20.13 19.53
CA THR A 51 -14.71 20.75 19.07
C THR A 51 -14.50 21.39 17.70
N PRO A 52 -14.72 20.66 16.60
CA PRO A 52 -14.55 21.20 15.26
C PRO A 52 -15.62 22.23 14.95
N SER A 53 -15.24 23.25 14.18
CA SER A 53 -16.15 24.21 13.57
C SER A 53 -17.02 23.55 12.50
N GLN A 54 -18.15 24.19 12.16
CA GLN A 54 -19.02 23.70 11.09
C GLN A 54 -18.33 23.67 9.73
N GLU A 55 -17.43 24.63 9.47
CA GLU A 55 -16.66 24.69 8.23
C GLU A 55 -15.73 23.48 8.11
N GLU A 56 -14.98 23.14 9.17
CA GLU A 56 -14.12 21.96 9.21
C GLU A 56 -14.90 20.66 9.00
N VAL A 57 -16.06 20.53 9.64
CA VAL A 57 -16.94 19.37 9.43
C VAL A 57 -17.41 19.31 7.98
N SER A 58 -17.82 20.45 7.41
CA SER A 58 -18.30 20.50 6.02
C SER A 58 -17.21 20.12 5.01
N GLN A 59 -15.96 20.49 5.25
CA GLN A 59 -14.83 20.14 4.39
C GLN A 59 -14.59 18.62 4.39
N GLU A 60 -14.62 17.98 5.56
CA GLU A 60 -14.46 16.53 5.65
C GLU A 60 -15.66 15.80 5.00
N MET A 61 -16.89 16.33 5.16
CA MET A 61 -18.06 15.78 4.47
C MET A 61 -17.89 15.85 2.94
N LEU A 62 -17.41 16.97 2.39
CA LEU A 62 -17.17 17.12 0.95
C LEU A 62 -16.11 16.13 0.44
N LEU A 63 -15.06 15.86 1.24
CA LEU A 63 -14.08 14.83 0.91
C LEU A 63 -14.73 13.43 0.87
N MET A 64 -15.55 13.09 1.86
CA MET A 64 -16.23 11.80 1.92
C MET A 64 -17.26 11.63 0.80
N GLU A 65 -17.96 12.70 0.41
CA GLU A 65 -18.85 12.71 -0.74
C GLU A 65 -18.10 12.43 -2.04
N ARG A 66 -16.95 13.09 -2.24
CA ARG A 66 -16.08 12.86 -3.41
C ARG A 66 -15.60 11.42 -3.48
N VAL A 67 -15.12 10.86 -2.37
CA VAL A 67 -14.71 9.45 -2.29
C VAL A 67 -15.89 8.52 -2.59
N THR A 68 -17.07 8.83 -2.07
CA THR A 68 -18.28 8.02 -2.30
C THR A 68 -18.68 8.03 -3.77
N LYS A 69 -18.67 9.20 -4.43
CA LYS A 69 -18.93 9.32 -5.86
C LYS A 69 -17.91 8.53 -6.68
N LEU A 70 -16.62 8.64 -6.36
CA LEU A 70 -15.56 7.89 -7.02
C LEU A 70 -15.77 6.37 -6.90
N LYS A 71 -16.13 5.89 -5.70
CA LYS A 71 -16.44 4.46 -5.47
C LYS A 71 -17.64 3.98 -6.28
N LYS A 72 -18.68 4.80 -6.42
CA LYS A 72 -19.85 4.49 -7.24
C LYS A 72 -19.48 4.42 -8.73
N GLN A 73 -18.73 5.41 -9.22
CA GLN A 73 -18.35 5.53 -10.64
C GLN A 73 -17.48 4.37 -11.14
N PHE A 74 -16.49 3.93 -10.36
CA PHE A 74 -15.59 2.84 -10.76
C PHE A 74 -16.14 1.45 -10.41
N GLY A 75 -17.07 1.39 -9.46
CA GLY A 75 -17.68 0.15 -8.99
C GLY A 75 -16.92 -0.54 -7.85
N ARG A 76 -17.61 -1.49 -7.21
CA ARG A 76 -17.13 -2.17 -6.00
C ARG A 76 -15.88 -3.02 -6.25
N GLU A 77 -15.78 -3.65 -7.41
CA GLU A 77 -14.68 -4.56 -7.75
C GLU A 77 -13.34 -3.83 -7.82
N VAL A 78 -13.32 -2.67 -8.48
CA VAL A 78 -12.13 -1.82 -8.60
C VAL A 78 -11.68 -1.32 -7.23
N HIS A 79 -12.64 -0.87 -6.39
CA HIS A 79 -12.35 -0.47 -5.02
C HIS A 79 -11.76 -1.61 -4.20
N GLN A 80 -12.34 -2.81 -4.29
CA GLN A 80 -11.87 -3.98 -3.56
C GLN A 80 -10.44 -4.35 -3.97
N ARG A 81 -10.15 -4.37 -5.28
CA ARG A 81 -8.81 -4.62 -5.82
C ARG A 81 -7.78 -3.59 -5.32
N ALA A 82 -8.13 -2.30 -5.34
CA ALA A 82 -7.27 -1.24 -4.81
C ALA A 82 -6.99 -1.40 -3.30
N MET A 83 -8.00 -1.80 -2.53
CA MET A 83 -7.84 -2.08 -1.10
C MET A 83 -6.98 -3.32 -0.82
N GLU A 84 -7.06 -4.35 -1.65
CA GLU A 84 -6.20 -5.54 -1.55
C GLU A 84 -4.74 -5.20 -1.84
N LEU A 85 -4.48 -4.41 -2.86
CA LEU A 85 -3.14 -3.89 -3.17
C LEU A 85 -2.59 -3.05 -2.01
N ALA A 86 -3.37 -2.10 -1.48
CA ALA A 86 -2.96 -1.26 -0.36
C ALA A 86 -2.72 -2.04 0.94
N LYS A 87 -3.40 -3.17 1.13
CA LYS A 87 -3.18 -4.09 2.26
C LYS A 87 -1.98 -5.02 2.04
N GLY A 88 -1.44 -5.11 0.82
CA GLY A 88 -0.46 -6.11 0.44
C GLY A 88 -1.00 -7.53 0.34
N ALA A 89 -2.32 -7.70 0.18
CA ALA A 89 -2.93 -9.01 0.00
C ALA A 89 -2.62 -9.60 -1.39
N VAL A 90 -2.29 -8.74 -2.35
CA VAL A 90 -1.89 -9.10 -3.72
C VAL A 90 -0.64 -8.28 -4.08
N PRO A 91 0.35 -8.86 -4.78
CA PRO A 91 1.49 -8.12 -5.31
C PRO A 91 1.05 -7.12 -6.40
N ALA A 92 1.66 -5.93 -6.39
CA ALA A 92 1.55 -4.98 -7.48
C ALA A 92 2.25 -5.52 -8.73
N GLU A 93 1.63 -5.44 -9.90
CA GLU A 93 2.22 -5.98 -11.14
C GLU A 93 3.26 -5.05 -11.76
N THR A 94 3.14 -3.75 -11.51
CA THR A 94 4.04 -2.71 -12.03
C THR A 94 4.51 -1.78 -10.92
N GLU A 95 5.64 -1.12 -11.15
CA GLU A 95 6.19 -0.11 -10.23
C GLU A 95 5.23 1.08 -10.02
N GLU A 96 4.48 1.45 -11.07
CA GLU A 96 3.45 2.49 -10.98
C GLU A 96 2.33 2.08 -10.01
N VAL A 97 1.80 0.87 -10.17
CA VAL A 97 0.76 0.32 -9.29
C VAL A 97 1.28 0.20 -7.86
N PHE A 98 2.54 -0.20 -7.67
CA PHE A 98 3.18 -0.28 -6.37
C PHE A 98 3.25 1.10 -5.68
N THR A 99 3.67 2.13 -6.42
CA THR A 99 3.78 3.51 -5.91
C THR A 99 2.40 4.04 -5.51
N LEU A 100 1.40 3.83 -6.36
CA LEU A 100 0.02 4.25 -6.09
C LEU A 100 -0.58 3.50 -4.90
N ALA A 101 -0.41 2.18 -4.83
CA ALA A 101 -0.89 1.37 -3.72
C ALA A 101 -0.23 1.76 -2.39
N THR A 102 1.06 2.11 -2.41
CA THR A 102 1.78 2.62 -1.23
C THR A 102 1.22 3.98 -0.80
N GLY A 103 1.04 4.91 -1.73
CA GLY A 103 0.45 6.21 -1.44
C GLY A 103 -0.98 6.11 -0.92
N LEU A 104 -1.76 5.16 -1.41
CA LEU A 104 -3.10 4.85 -0.92
C LEU A 104 -3.04 4.27 0.51
N ARG A 105 -2.15 3.30 0.75
CA ARG A 105 -1.93 2.68 2.06
C ARG A 105 -1.57 3.73 3.11
N ASP A 106 -0.65 4.64 2.82
CA ASP A 106 -0.23 5.66 3.78
C ASP A 106 -1.37 6.60 4.17
N ARG A 107 -2.20 7.02 3.20
CA ARG A 107 -3.42 7.82 3.46
C ARG A 107 -4.43 7.07 4.33
N LEU A 108 -4.62 5.78 4.07
CA LEU A 108 -5.54 4.94 4.83
C LEU A 108 -5.03 4.67 6.25
N VAL A 109 -3.71 4.54 6.44
CA VAL A 109 -3.09 4.43 7.76
C VAL A 109 -3.21 5.76 8.53
N ALA A 110 -2.93 6.90 7.88
CA ALA A 110 -3.06 8.22 8.50
C ALA A 110 -4.51 8.49 8.98
N ARG A 111 -5.50 7.94 8.28
CA ARG A 111 -6.92 8.00 8.64
C ARG A 111 -7.39 6.84 9.52
N LYS A 112 -6.48 5.99 10.01
CA LYS A 112 -6.75 4.84 10.88
C LYS A 112 -7.72 3.81 10.28
N VAL A 113 -7.79 3.73 8.95
CA VAL A 113 -8.59 2.73 8.22
C VAL A 113 -7.83 1.40 8.09
N LEU A 114 -6.50 1.47 7.93
CA LEU A 114 -5.60 0.32 7.92
C LEU A 114 -4.68 0.34 9.12
N ALA A 115 -4.22 -0.83 9.54
CA ALA A 115 -3.18 -0.97 10.54
C ALA A 115 -1.82 -0.58 9.95
N ALA A 116 -0.94 0.01 10.78
CA ALA A 116 0.35 0.55 10.34
C ALA A 116 1.37 -0.54 9.91
N ASP A 117 1.13 -1.79 10.31
CA ASP A 117 1.94 -2.96 9.98
C ASP A 117 1.65 -3.56 8.60
N CYS A 118 0.54 -3.16 7.95
CA CYS A 118 0.24 -3.55 6.57
C CYS A 118 1.33 -3.03 5.64
N GLN A 119 1.89 -3.87 4.76
CA GLN A 119 2.91 -3.48 3.78
C GLN A 119 2.49 -3.87 2.38
N VAL A 120 2.63 -2.95 1.43
CA VAL A 120 2.38 -3.22 0.01
C VAL A 120 3.47 -4.14 -0.53
N VAL A 121 3.08 -5.15 -1.30
CA VAL A 121 4.00 -6.11 -1.91
C VAL A 121 4.34 -5.64 -3.32
N GLY A 122 5.63 -5.47 -3.61
CA GLY A 122 6.12 -4.99 -4.91
C GLY A 122 5.98 -5.98 -6.06
N PRO A 123 6.27 -5.53 -7.29
CA PRO A 123 6.34 -6.42 -8.45
C PRO A 123 7.36 -7.51 -8.21
N ALA A 124 6.92 -8.76 -8.34
CA ALA A 124 7.81 -9.90 -8.33
C ALA A 124 8.75 -9.73 -9.53
N GLU A 125 10.02 -9.45 -9.27
CA GLU A 125 11.05 -9.58 -10.29
C GLU A 125 10.93 -11.00 -10.84
N THR A 126 10.57 -11.11 -12.12
CA THR A 126 10.61 -12.38 -12.86
C THR A 126 12.08 -12.78 -12.97
N THR A 127 12.64 -13.32 -11.89
CA THR A 127 13.88 -14.09 -11.95
C THR A 127 13.57 -15.35 -12.72
N ALA A 128 13.66 -15.26 -14.04
CA ALA A 128 13.90 -16.39 -14.91
C ALA A 128 15.25 -17.01 -14.51
N LYS A 129 15.26 -17.86 -13.49
CA LYS A 129 16.18 -19.01 -13.47
C LYS A 129 15.57 -20.08 -14.37
N ALA A 130 15.62 -19.83 -15.67
CA ALA A 130 15.69 -20.91 -16.63
C ALA A 130 17.08 -21.54 -16.47
N SER A 131 17.22 -22.51 -15.57
CA SER A 131 18.33 -23.45 -15.65
C SER A 131 18.20 -24.14 -17.01
N PRO A 132 19.15 -23.99 -17.95
CA PRO A 132 19.07 -24.71 -19.21
C PRO A 132 19.17 -26.19 -18.89
N ALA A 133 18.11 -26.92 -19.24
CA ALA A 133 18.08 -28.37 -19.16
C ALA A 133 19.24 -28.93 -19.99
N LEU A 134 20.17 -29.55 -19.27
CA LEU A 134 21.09 -30.61 -19.67
C LEU A 134 20.93 -31.09 -21.12
N ASN A 135 21.91 -30.77 -21.96
CA ASN A 135 22.31 -31.67 -23.03
C ASN A 135 23.84 -31.65 -23.15
N THR A 136 24.40 -32.80 -23.53
CA THR A 136 25.84 -33.10 -23.76
C THR A 136 26.59 -33.78 -22.61
N ASN A 137 26.32 -35.08 -22.49
CA ASN A 137 27.30 -36.17 -22.63
C ASN A 137 28.80 -35.76 -22.76
N ALA A 138 29.59 -35.92 -21.69
CA ALA A 138 31.01 -36.32 -21.72
C ALA A 138 31.51 -36.59 -20.29
N GLN A 139 32.32 -37.64 -20.16
CA GLN A 139 32.82 -38.29 -18.95
C GLN A 139 34.01 -37.57 -18.26
N PRO A 140 34.49 -38.08 -17.10
CA PRO A 140 35.15 -37.31 -16.03
C PRO A 140 36.69 -37.42 -16.02
N GLU A 141 37.28 -36.82 -14.97
CA GLU A 141 38.68 -36.84 -14.44
C GLU A 141 39.17 -35.37 -14.32
N GLU A 142 39.79 -34.88 -13.24
CA GLU A 142 40.68 -35.49 -12.28
C GLU A 142 40.69 -34.66 -10.97
N GLU A 143 41.12 -35.34 -9.92
CA GLU A 143 41.29 -35.02 -8.51
C GLU A 143 42.27 -33.86 -8.22
N VAL A 144 42.19 -33.29 -7.00
CA VAL A 144 43.31 -32.97 -6.08
C VAL A 144 43.18 -31.63 -5.30
N ARG A 145 43.07 -31.82 -3.98
CA ARG A 145 43.56 -31.02 -2.82
C ARG A 145 42.87 -29.72 -2.34
N ILE A 146 42.04 -29.90 -1.30
CA ILE A 146 42.25 -29.53 0.12
C ILE A 146 42.97 -28.19 0.42
N GLN A 147 42.24 -27.22 1.03
CA GLN A 147 42.58 -26.64 2.36
C GLN A 147 41.52 -25.63 2.88
N GLN A 148 40.76 -26.05 3.89
CA GLN A 148 40.42 -25.28 5.10
C GLN A 148 41.24 -25.91 6.24
N PRO A 149 41.60 -25.24 7.37
CA PRO A 149 40.76 -24.38 8.24
C PRO A 149 41.54 -23.08 8.63
N SER A 150 41.16 -22.14 9.52
CA SER A 150 40.52 -22.18 10.83
C SER A 150 40.25 -20.76 11.34
N SER A 151 39.16 -20.62 12.09
CA SER A 151 38.86 -19.73 13.24
C SER A 151 39.94 -18.75 13.74
N GLN A 152 39.54 -17.50 14.05
CA GLN A 152 39.55 -17.00 15.45
C GLN A 152 38.88 -15.62 15.61
N GLN A 153 38.12 -15.53 16.69
CA GLN A 153 37.52 -14.33 17.28
C GLN A 153 38.58 -13.37 17.84
N GLY A 154 38.20 -12.10 17.93
CA GLY A 154 38.81 -11.08 18.78
C GLY A 154 38.39 -9.70 18.28
N PHE A 155 38.22 -8.67 19.09
CA PHE A 155 38.18 -8.49 20.53
C PHE A 155 37.65 -7.06 20.72
N LEU A 156 37.15 -6.77 21.91
CA LEU A 156 36.63 -5.48 22.33
C LEU A 156 37.49 -4.27 21.92
N GLY A 157 36.82 -3.22 21.45
CA GLY A 157 37.34 -1.85 21.41
C GLY A 157 36.43 -0.91 22.21
N CYS A 158 36.58 -0.93 23.52
CA CYS A 158 36.12 0.15 24.41
C CYS A 158 37.06 1.36 24.31
N MET A 159 36.58 2.48 24.82
CA MET A 159 37.29 3.72 25.20
C MET A 159 37.57 4.69 24.05
N ALA A 160 37.67 6.00 24.24
CA ALA A 160 37.21 6.98 25.22
C ALA A 160 37.80 8.32 24.71
N GLY A 161 37.20 9.44 25.09
CA GLY A 161 37.83 10.76 25.02
C GLY A 161 37.47 11.57 23.77
N LEU A 162 37.37 12.90 23.80
CA LEU A 162 37.90 13.85 24.77
C LEU A 162 37.05 15.12 24.73
N ALA A 163 36.82 15.71 25.90
CA ALA A 163 36.24 17.03 26.07
C ALA A 163 37.10 18.13 25.42
N ARG A 164 36.45 19.16 24.88
CA ARG A 164 37.02 20.52 24.82
C ARG A 164 36.01 21.55 25.33
N LYS A 165 36.40 22.14 26.46
CA LYS A 165 35.89 23.35 27.11
C LYS A 165 36.51 24.59 26.44
N LEU A 166 36.00 25.77 26.83
CA LEU A 166 36.51 27.17 26.67
C LEU A 166 35.89 27.89 25.46
N CYS A 167 35.36 29.12 25.51
CA CYS A 167 35.10 30.18 26.52
C CYS A 167 34.02 31.09 25.87
N ALA A 168 32.98 31.56 26.56
CA ALA A 168 32.93 32.84 27.29
C ALA A 168 33.57 34.04 26.56
N GLN A 169 32.72 34.88 25.97
CA GLN A 169 32.80 36.34 26.06
C GLN A 169 31.39 36.93 25.98
#